data_AF-A0A7M5WIE0-F1
#
_entry.id   AF-A0A7M5WIE0-F1
#
_cell.length_a   1.000
_cell.length_b   1.000
_cell.length_c   1.000
_cell.angle_alpha   90.00
_cell.angle_beta   90.00
_cell.angle_gamma   90.00
#
_symmetry.space_group_name_H-M   'P 1'
#
loop_
_entity.id
_entity.type
_entity.pdbx_description
1 polymer ?
#
loop_
_entity_poly.entity_id
_entity_poly.type
_entity_poly.pdbx_seq_one_letter_code
_entity_poly.pdbx_strand_id
1 'polypeptide(L)'
;MEVIRKKLGGMKKKLVEAETEARGMEKELEQVNTKAESTEKKVKLIQEKVGDLEEKLDEMERRHDETSTKLADAEKKGDEVKRMHNELSARAGTTATKLEQLETELSEYQAREKDVTELYTKLAPELTEMEENLEEEEERCNVADDRVKTLEEKFIQLGNNLRSMERYEIKSNERGTEIQLKITELQNKVEEALAKAEKFEAQASELEGNLEACESDLQREKEAYDKTKSTYDILLAEIQTF
;
A
#
# COMPACT_ATOMS: atom_id res chain seq x y z
N MET A 1 32.36 -173.92 -17.14
CA MET A 1 31.69 -173.04 -18.12
C MET A 1 30.45 -172.30 -17.57
N GLU A 2 29.76 -172.79 -16.53
CA GLU A 2 28.56 -172.12 -15.95
C GLU A 2 28.86 -170.97 -14.97
N VAL A 3 29.91 -171.09 -14.14
CA VAL A 3 30.25 -170.09 -13.11
C VAL A 3 30.68 -168.75 -13.73
N ILE A 4 31.36 -168.78 -14.88
CA ILE A 4 31.75 -167.59 -15.65
C ILE A 4 30.50 -166.92 -16.27
N ARG A 5 29.53 -167.70 -16.74
CA ARG A 5 28.27 -167.19 -17.32
C ARG A 5 27.40 -166.49 -16.27
N LYS A 6 27.36 -167.02 -15.04
CA LYS A 6 26.62 -166.43 -13.90
C LYS A 6 27.30 -165.15 -13.37
N LYS A 7 28.64 -165.11 -13.30
CA LYS A 7 29.39 -163.88 -12.98
C LYS A 7 29.26 -162.83 -14.08
N LEU A 8 29.31 -163.20 -15.37
CA LEU A 8 29.08 -162.28 -16.48
C LEU A 8 27.65 -161.71 -16.46
N GLY A 9 26.64 -162.54 -16.15
CA GLY A 9 25.25 -162.09 -16.02
C GLY A 9 25.03 -161.13 -14.85
N GLY A 10 25.66 -161.40 -13.70
CA GLY A 10 25.63 -160.49 -12.55
C GLY A 10 26.39 -159.18 -12.78
N MET A 11 27.53 -159.22 -13.47
CA MET A 11 28.25 -158.00 -13.89
C MET A 11 27.45 -157.22 -14.93
N LYS A 12 26.81 -157.87 -15.90
CA LYS A 12 25.90 -157.21 -16.86
C LYS A 12 24.70 -156.57 -16.18
N LYS A 13 24.09 -157.24 -15.19
CA LYS A 13 22.95 -156.68 -14.46
C LYS A 13 23.35 -155.48 -13.61
N LYS A 14 24.48 -155.56 -12.90
CA LYS A 14 25.05 -154.41 -12.17
C LYS A 14 25.49 -153.27 -13.09
N LEU A 15 25.99 -153.58 -14.27
CA LEU A 15 26.32 -152.59 -15.30
C LEU A 15 25.05 -151.89 -15.78
N VAL A 16 23.98 -152.62 -16.09
CA VAL A 16 22.70 -152.04 -16.52
C VAL A 16 22.05 -151.22 -15.39
N GLU A 17 22.08 -151.71 -14.15
CA GLU A 17 21.56 -150.97 -12.98
C GLU A 17 22.35 -149.67 -12.75
N ALA A 18 23.68 -149.73 -12.77
CA ALA A 18 24.54 -148.56 -12.67
C ALA A 18 24.38 -147.60 -13.87
N GLU A 19 24.15 -148.11 -15.09
CA GLU A 19 23.85 -147.29 -16.27
C GLU A 19 22.49 -146.60 -16.16
N THR A 20 21.47 -147.27 -15.61
CA THR A 20 20.15 -146.65 -15.37
C THR A 20 20.19 -145.62 -14.25
N GLU A 21 20.95 -145.87 -13.18
CA GLU A 21 21.14 -144.94 -12.08
C GLU A 21 21.97 -143.72 -12.53
N ALA A 22 23.05 -143.95 -13.30
CA ALA A 22 23.83 -142.89 -13.93
C ALA A 22 22.97 -142.04 -14.87
N ARG A 23 22.12 -142.63 -15.72
CA ARG A 23 21.17 -141.88 -16.55
C ARG A 23 20.13 -141.11 -15.73
N GLY A 24 19.70 -141.64 -14.59
CA GLY A 24 18.80 -140.95 -13.67
C GLY A 24 19.47 -139.71 -13.07
N MET A 25 20.69 -139.87 -12.57
CA MET A 25 21.52 -138.78 -12.04
C MET A 25 21.87 -137.75 -13.12
N GLU A 26 22.18 -138.17 -14.34
CA GLU A 26 22.41 -137.27 -15.49
C GLU A 26 21.16 -136.43 -15.78
N LYS A 27 19.97 -137.04 -15.75
CA LYS A 27 18.71 -136.32 -15.97
C LYS A 27 18.37 -135.35 -14.83
N GLU A 28 18.64 -135.72 -13.58
CA GLU A 28 18.49 -134.81 -12.44
C GLU A 28 19.51 -133.67 -12.49
N LEU A 29 20.75 -133.96 -12.86
CA LEU A 29 21.81 -132.96 -13.08
C LEU A 29 21.41 -131.98 -14.20
N GLU A 30 20.85 -132.47 -15.31
CA GLU A 30 20.31 -131.64 -16.40
C GLU A 30 19.17 -130.72 -15.90
N GLN A 31 18.26 -131.24 -15.07
CA GLN A 31 17.17 -130.44 -14.48
C GLN A 31 17.68 -129.39 -13.47
N VAL A 32 18.71 -129.72 -12.70
CA VAL A 32 19.34 -128.78 -11.76
C VAL A 32 20.10 -127.71 -12.54
N ASN A 33 20.87 -128.08 -13.58
CA ASN A 33 21.56 -127.13 -14.44
C ASN A 33 20.59 -126.18 -15.15
N THR A 34 19.52 -126.69 -15.74
CA THR A 34 18.51 -125.83 -16.40
C THR A 34 17.80 -124.87 -15.44
N LYS A 35 17.54 -125.30 -14.19
CA LYS A 35 17.02 -124.42 -13.13
C LYS A 35 18.04 -123.40 -12.65
N ALA A 36 19.32 -123.80 -12.51
CA ALA A 36 20.41 -122.92 -12.14
C ALA A 36 20.59 -121.83 -13.21
N GLU A 37 20.67 -122.21 -14.49
CA GLU A 37 20.72 -121.28 -15.62
C GLU A 37 19.51 -120.33 -15.67
N SER A 38 18.30 -120.82 -15.39
CA SER A 38 17.09 -119.99 -15.31
C SER A 38 17.18 -118.97 -14.16
N THR A 39 17.71 -119.40 -13.02
CA THR A 39 17.86 -118.54 -11.83
C THR A 39 18.96 -117.51 -12.05
N GLU A 40 20.10 -117.90 -12.63
CA GLU A 40 21.17 -116.97 -13.03
C GLU A 40 20.65 -115.92 -14.02
N LYS A 41 19.84 -116.30 -15.00
CA LYS A 41 19.19 -115.33 -15.91
C LYS A 41 18.28 -114.35 -15.16
N LYS A 42 17.50 -114.82 -14.18
CA LYS A 42 16.65 -113.95 -13.35
C LYS A 42 17.48 -113.03 -12.46
N VAL A 43 18.56 -113.53 -11.87
CA VAL A 43 19.49 -112.74 -11.04
C VAL A 43 20.13 -111.65 -11.89
N LYS A 44 20.61 -111.97 -13.10
CA LYS A 44 21.13 -110.98 -14.05
C LYS A 44 20.11 -109.90 -14.38
N LEU A 45 18.87 -110.29 -14.72
CA LEU A 45 17.79 -109.34 -15.02
C LEU A 45 17.47 -108.42 -13.81
N ILE A 46 17.49 -108.97 -12.59
CA ILE A 46 17.27 -108.18 -11.38
C ILE A 46 18.45 -107.23 -11.14
N GLN A 47 19.69 -107.67 -11.36
CA GLN A 47 20.88 -106.82 -11.24
C GLN A 47 20.85 -105.67 -12.24
N GLU A 48 20.49 -105.93 -13.50
CA GLU A 48 20.27 -104.89 -14.51
C GLU A 48 19.17 -103.91 -14.06
N LYS A 49 18.03 -104.42 -13.57
CA LYS A 49 16.94 -103.59 -13.07
C LYS A 49 17.32 -102.75 -11.84
N VAL A 50 18.16 -103.28 -10.95
CA VAL A 50 18.68 -102.54 -9.80
C VAL A 50 19.58 -101.40 -10.29
N GLY A 51 20.47 -101.64 -11.24
CA GLY A 51 21.29 -100.60 -11.86
C GLY A 51 20.43 -99.49 -12.51
N ASP A 52 19.42 -99.87 -13.30
CA ASP A 52 18.48 -98.91 -13.90
C ASP A 52 17.72 -98.07 -12.85
N LEU A 53 17.44 -98.65 -11.68
CA LEU A 53 16.77 -97.95 -10.59
C LEU A 53 17.72 -97.03 -9.82
N GLU A 54 18.96 -97.45 -9.62
CA GLU A 54 20.03 -96.62 -9.03
C GLU A 54 20.33 -95.41 -9.91
N GLU A 55 20.48 -95.60 -11.23
CA GLU A 55 20.65 -94.49 -12.17
C GLU A 55 19.47 -93.50 -12.15
N LYS A 56 18.24 -94.02 -12.09
CA LYS A 56 17.04 -93.17 -11.95
C LYS A 56 16.98 -92.45 -10.62
N LEU A 57 17.42 -93.08 -9.54
CA LEU A 57 17.50 -92.44 -8.23
C LEU A 57 18.50 -91.30 -8.26
N ASP A 58 19.70 -91.53 -8.78
CA ASP A 58 20.75 -90.52 -8.96
C ASP A 58 20.27 -89.35 -9.85
N GLU A 59 19.52 -89.62 -10.91
CA GLU A 59 18.93 -88.58 -11.76
C GLU A 59 17.88 -87.76 -10.98
N MET A 60 17.02 -88.43 -10.21
CA MET A 60 16.00 -87.75 -9.40
C MET A 60 16.60 -86.94 -8.26
N GLU A 61 17.67 -87.41 -7.63
CA GLU A 61 18.41 -86.66 -6.61
C GLU A 61 19.08 -85.42 -7.21
N ARG A 62 19.75 -85.53 -8.37
CA ARG A 62 20.29 -84.36 -9.08
C ARG A 62 19.20 -83.35 -9.42
N ARG A 63 18.06 -83.81 -9.93
CA ARG A 63 16.91 -82.93 -10.22
C ARG A 63 16.35 -82.29 -8.97
N HIS A 64 16.27 -83.03 -7.86
CA HIS A 64 15.84 -82.51 -6.57
C HIS A 64 16.77 -81.37 -6.12
N ASP A 65 18.08 -81.57 -6.15
CA ASP A 65 19.07 -80.56 -5.75
C ASP A 65 18.99 -79.30 -6.61
N GLU A 66 18.81 -79.45 -7.92
CA GLU A 66 18.58 -78.31 -8.82
C GLU A 66 17.29 -77.55 -8.47
N THR A 67 16.19 -78.26 -8.20
CA THR A 67 14.93 -77.62 -7.82
C THR A 67 15.00 -76.94 -6.46
N SER A 68 15.72 -77.54 -5.51
CA SER A 68 15.94 -76.99 -4.17
C SER A 68 16.79 -75.71 -4.25
N THR A 69 17.82 -75.70 -5.09
CA THR A 69 18.63 -74.50 -5.36
C THR A 69 17.78 -73.40 -6.00
N LYS A 70 16.95 -73.73 -7.01
CA LYS A 70 16.04 -72.78 -7.65
C LYS A 70 15.01 -72.21 -6.68
N LEU A 71 14.52 -73.03 -5.75
CA LEU A 71 13.58 -72.59 -4.71
C LEU A 71 14.26 -71.58 -3.76
N ALA A 72 15.46 -71.90 -3.27
CA ALA A 72 16.22 -71.00 -2.40
C ALA A 72 16.53 -69.64 -3.07
N ASP A 73 16.85 -69.64 -4.36
CA ASP A 73 17.05 -68.40 -5.12
C ASP A 73 15.76 -67.61 -5.31
N ALA A 74 14.62 -68.30 -5.51
CA ALA A 74 13.31 -67.66 -5.60
C ALA A 74 12.88 -67.04 -4.26
N GLU A 75 13.14 -67.71 -3.14
CA GLU A 75 12.87 -67.19 -1.80
C GLU A 75 13.68 -65.93 -1.51
N LYS A 76 14.98 -65.93 -1.81
CA LYS A 76 15.84 -64.74 -1.68
C LYS A 76 15.30 -63.55 -2.49
N LYS A 77 14.93 -63.78 -3.75
CA LYS A 77 14.30 -62.75 -4.60
C LYS A 77 12.98 -62.27 -4.02
N GLY A 78 12.17 -63.17 -3.45
CA GLY A 78 10.92 -62.83 -2.78
C GLY A 78 11.13 -61.92 -1.57
N ASP A 79 12.16 -62.17 -0.77
CA ASP A 79 12.49 -61.35 0.39
C ASP A 79 13.05 -59.97 -0.01
N GLU A 80 13.85 -59.89 -1.08
CA GLU A 80 14.28 -58.63 -1.67
C GLU A 80 13.09 -57.79 -2.17
N VAL A 81 12.12 -58.42 -2.84
CA VAL A 81 10.89 -57.74 -3.30
C VAL A 81 10.08 -57.22 -2.13
N LYS A 82 9.91 -58.00 -1.05
CA LYS A 82 9.23 -57.52 0.17
C LYS A 82 9.96 -56.33 0.78
N ARG A 83 11.29 -56.36 0.82
CA ARG A 83 12.10 -55.24 1.34
C ARG A 83 11.86 -53.97 0.51
N MET A 84 11.97 -54.08 -0.81
CA MET A 84 11.70 -52.97 -1.73
C MET A 84 10.28 -52.44 -1.60
N HIS A 85 9.29 -53.34 -1.46
CA HIS A 85 7.90 -52.96 -1.24
C HIS A 85 7.72 -52.14 0.05
N ASN A 86 8.34 -52.58 1.15
CA ASN A 86 8.27 -51.85 2.42
C ASN A 86 8.95 -50.48 2.34
N GLU A 87 10.10 -50.38 1.67
CA GLU A 87 10.80 -49.11 1.43
C GLU A 87 9.96 -48.15 0.58
N LEU A 88 9.32 -48.66 -0.49
CA LEU A 88 8.41 -47.88 -1.33
C LEU A 88 7.18 -47.42 -0.56
N SER A 89 6.59 -48.27 0.27
CA SER A 89 5.44 -47.92 1.11
C SER A 89 5.80 -46.83 2.12
N ALA A 90 6.97 -46.92 2.76
CA ALA A 90 7.45 -45.88 3.67
C ALA A 90 7.67 -44.55 2.94
N ARG A 91 8.22 -44.59 1.73
CA ARG A 91 8.40 -43.40 0.89
C ARG A 91 7.07 -42.81 0.42
N ALA A 92 6.10 -43.64 0.08
CA ALA A 92 4.75 -43.19 -0.27
C ALA A 92 4.08 -42.48 0.92
N GLY A 93 4.21 -43.04 2.13
CA GLY A 93 3.70 -42.43 3.35
C GLY A 93 4.31 -41.06 3.64
N THR A 94 5.63 -40.93 3.57
CA THR A 94 6.32 -39.65 3.78
C THR A 94 5.99 -38.61 2.71
N THR A 95 5.77 -39.05 1.47
CA THR A 95 5.33 -38.17 0.38
C THR A 95 3.90 -37.70 0.60
N ALA A 96 3.00 -38.57 1.05
CA ALA A 96 1.62 -38.21 1.36
C ALA A 96 1.54 -37.17 2.50
N THR A 97 2.30 -37.37 3.59
CA THR A 97 2.34 -36.40 4.69
C THR A 97 2.89 -35.04 4.26
N LYS A 98 3.88 -35.03 3.35
CA LYS A 98 4.45 -33.79 2.83
C LYS A 98 3.47 -33.07 1.91
N LEU A 99 2.69 -33.83 1.13
CA LEU A 99 1.64 -33.28 0.28
C LEU A 99 0.56 -32.58 1.12
N GLU A 100 0.08 -33.23 2.18
CA GLU A 100 -0.92 -32.67 3.10
C GLU A 100 -0.44 -31.37 3.77
N GLN A 101 0.84 -31.31 4.17
CA GLN A 101 1.45 -30.08 4.69
C GLN A 101 1.45 -28.95 3.66
N LEU A 102 1.88 -29.24 2.42
CA LEU A 102 1.90 -28.24 1.34
C LEU A 102 0.50 -27.77 0.95
N GLU A 103 -0.51 -28.65 0.99
CA GLU A 103 -1.90 -28.29 0.75
C GLU A 103 -2.44 -27.34 1.83
N THR A 104 -2.08 -27.58 3.09
CA THR A 104 -2.43 -26.70 4.20
C THR A 104 -1.77 -25.33 4.05
N GLU A 105 -0.46 -25.30 3.80
CA GLU A 105 0.27 -24.04 3.56
C GLU A 105 -0.31 -23.27 2.36
N LEU A 106 -0.63 -23.95 1.26
CA LEU A 106 -1.25 -23.33 0.08
C LEU A 106 -2.59 -22.69 0.44
N SER A 107 -3.43 -23.37 1.23
CA SER A 107 -4.71 -22.82 1.69
C SER A 107 -4.52 -21.57 2.56
N GLU A 108 -3.50 -21.55 3.42
CA GLU A 108 -3.18 -20.38 4.25
C GLU A 108 -2.71 -19.19 3.40
N TYR A 109 -1.84 -19.43 2.40
CA TYR A 109 -1.40 -18.39 1.47
C TYR A 109 -2.56 -17.83 0.65
N GLN A 110 -3.48 -18.68 0.18
CA GLN A 110 -4.68 -18.25 -0.55
C GLN A 110 -5.61 -17.41 0.33
N ALA A 111 -5.80 -17.77 1.61
CA ALA A 111 -6.57 -16.97 2.54
C ALA A 111 -5.93 -15.59 2.76
N ARG A 112 -4.60 -15.55 2.95
CA ARG A 112 -3.86 -14.29 3.11
C ARG A 112 -3.91 -13.41 1.86
N GLU A 113 -3.80 -14.00 0.67
CA GLU A 113 -3.95 -13.28 -0.60
C GLU A 113 -5.34 -12.64 -0.70
N LYS A 114 -6.38 -13.37 -0.32
CA LYS A 114 -7.75 -12.86 -0.29
C LYS A 114 -7.91 -11.70 0.69
N ASP A 115 -7.37 -11.82 1.91
CA ASP A 115 -7.44 -10.76 2.92
C ASP A 115 -6.74 -9.47 2.45
N VAL A 116 -5.56 -9.61 1.81
CA VAL A 116 -4.82 -8.47 1.24
C VAL A 116 -5.61 -7.83 0.10
N THR A 117 -6.23 -8.65 -0.76
CA THR A 117 -7.06 -8.16 -1.86
C THR A 117 -8.27 -7.41 -1.33
N GLU A 118 -8.93 -7.92 -0.29
CA GLU A 118 -10.07 -7.24 0.34
C GLU A 118 -9.66 -5.90 0.96
N LEU A 119 -8.53 -5.86 1.69
CA LEU A 119 -7.98 -4.61 2.23
C LEU A 119 -7.67 -3.60 1.12
N TYR A 120 -7.06 -4.05 0.02
CA TYR A 120 -6.76 -3.20 -1.12
C TYR A 120 -8.04 -2.63 -1.76
N THR A 121 -9.07 -3.47 -1.93
CA THR A 121 -10.36 -3.02 -2.50
C THR A 121 -11.09 -2.02 -1.62
N LYS A 122 -10.87 -2.03 -0.30
CA LYS A 122 -11.42 -1.04 0.64
C LYS A 122 -10.62 0.26 0.66
N LEU A 123 -9.29 0.16 0.64
CA LEU A 123 -8.41 1.31 0.78
C LEU A 123 -8.33 2.16 -0.51
N ALA A 124 -8.47 1.54 -1.68
CA ALA A 124 -8.43 2.24 -2.96
C ALA A 124 -9.46 3.39 -3.08
N PRO A 125 -10.77 3.18 -2.82
CA PRO A 125 -11.74 4.27 -2.89
C PRO A 125 -11.54 5.34 -1.80
N GLU A 126 -11.13 4.95 -0.59
CA GLU A 126 -10.81 5.91 0.48
C GLU A 126 -9.64 6.83 0.08
N LEU A 127 -8.63 6.28 -0.61
CA LEU A 127 -7.52 7.07 -1.15
C LEU A 127 -8.01 8.06 -2.21
N THR A 128 -8.85 7.60 -3.14
CA THR A 128 -9.42 8.48 -4.18
C THR A 128 -10.27 9.59 -3.58
N GLU A 129 -11.11 9.30 -2.58
CA GLU A 129 -11.89 10.33 -1.88
C GLU A 129 -10.98 11.33 -1.16
N MET A 130 -9.88 10.87 -0.56
CA MET A 130 -8.92 11.76 0.10
C MET A 130 -8.15 12.64 -0.89
N GLU A 131 -7.84 12.13 -2.08
CA GLU A 131 -7.24 12.90 -3.18
C GLU A 131 -8.21 13.98 -3.70
N GLU A 132 -9.49 13.65 -3.88
CA GLU A 132 -10.52 14.61 -4.29
C GLU A 132 -10.71 15.72 -3.24
N ASN A 133 -10.79 15.35 -1.95
CA ASN A 133 -10.89 16.33 -0.86
C ASN A 133 -9.65 17.24 -0.76
N LEU A 134 -8.47 16.70 -1.04
CA LEU A 134 -7.23 17.49 -1.07
C LEU A 134 -7.27 18.51 -2.22
N GLU A 135 -7.70 18.11 -3.42
CA GLU A 135 -7.82 19.00 -4.57
C GLU A 135 -8.83 20.13 -4.31
N GLU A 136 -9.96 19.85 -3.65
CA GLU A 136 -10.94 20.88 -3.24
C GLU A 136 -10.33 21.90 -2.27
N GLU A 137 -9.60 21.43 -1.24
CA GLU A 137 -8.96 22.34 -0.28
C GLU A 137 -7.82 23.15 -0.92
N GLU A 138 -7.08 22.59 -1.88
CA GLU A 138 -6.10 23.33 -2.67
C GLU A 138 -6.74 24.43 -3.51
N GLU A 139 -7.86 24.15 -4.19
CA GLU A 139 -8.61 25.16 -4.93
C GLU A 139 -9.14 26.28 -4.01
N ARG A 140 -9.68 25.90 -2.84
CA ARG A 140 -10.12 26.87 -1.82
C ARG A 140 -8.99 27.75 -1.30
N CYS A 141 -7.80 27.17 -1.10
CA CYS A 141 -6.60 27.91 -0.70
C CYS A 141 -6.19 28.93 -1.78
N ASN A 142 -6.17 28.50 -3.05
CA ASN A 142 -5.84 29.37 -4.18
C ASN A 142 -6.82 30.56 -4.30
N VAL A 143 -8.12 30.32 -4.12
CA VAL A 143 -9.14 31.39 -4.12
C VAL A 143 -8.93 32.36 -2.95
N ALA A 144 -8.57 31.84 -1.77
CA ALA A 144 -8.26 32.68 -0.61
C ALA A 144 -7.02 33.55 -0.85
N ASP A 145 -5.96 33.00 -1.44
CA ASP A 145 -4.74 33.73 -1.80
C ASP A 145 -5.02 34.85 -2.81
N ASP A 146 -5.81 34.59 -3.84
CA ASP A 146 -6.18 35.62 -4.82
C ASP A 146 -7.04 36.73 -4.20
N ARG A 147 -7.90 36.38 -3.24
CA ARG A 147 -8.66 37.36 -2.46
C ARG A 147 -7.73 38.21 -1.58
N VAL A 148 -6.71 37.61 -0.96
CA VAL A 148 -5.71 38.34 -0.17
C VAL A 148 -4.95 39.32 -1.07
N LYS A 149 -4.42 38.88 -2.22
CA LYS A 149 -3.73 39.75 -3.18
C LYS A 149 -4.61 40.93 -3.61
N THR A 150 -5.87 40.67 -3.93
CA THR A 150 -6.83 41.72 -4.31
C THR A 150 -7.06 42.72 -3.17
N LEU A 151 -7.12 42.25 -1.93
CA LEU A 151 -7.27 43.13 -0.76
C LEU A 151 -6.01 43.96 -0.50
N GLU A 152 -4.83 43.38 -0.68
CA GLU A 152 -3.54 44.09 -0.58
C GLU A 152 -3.44 45.23 -1.60
N GLU A 153 -3.81 44.97 -2.87
CA GLU A 153 -3.86 45.99 -3.91
C GLU A 153 -4.82 47.14 -3.55
N LYS A 154 -6.02 46.82 -3.05
CA LYS A 154 -6.99 47.82 -2.57
C LYS A 154 -6.44 48.62 -1.39
N PHE A 155 -5.71 47.98 -0.48
CA PHE A 155 -5.11 48.66 0.66
C PHE A 155 -4.04 49.67 0.22
N ILE A 156 -3.20 49.31 -0.77
CA ILE A 156 -2.23 50.23 -1.36
C ILE A 156 -2.93 51.45 -1.98
N GLN A 157 -4.01 51.23 -2.73
CA GLN A 157 -4.80 52.31 -3.31
C GLN A 157 -5.44 53.20 -2.25
N LEU A 158 -6.02 52.61 -1.20
CA LEU A 158 -6.58 53.35 -0.06
C LEU A 158 -5.51 54.22 0.61
N GLY A 159 -4.31 53.67 0.85
CA GLY A 159 -3.19 54.41 1.40
C GLY A 159 -2.74 55.58 0.51
N ASN A 160 -2.76 55.42 -0.81
CA ASN A 160 -2.49 56.51 -1.75
C ASN A 160 -3.55 57.61 -1.70
N ASN A 161 -4.83 57.22 -1.61
CA ASN A 161 -5.94 58.16 -1.50
C ASN A 161 -5.89 58.93 -0.17
N LEU A 162 -5.63 58.25 0.94
CA LEU A 162 -5.49 58.87 2.26
C LEU A 162 -4.37 59.91 2.26
N ARG A 163 -3.18 59.56 1.76
CA ARG A 163 -2.06 60.51 1.62
C ARG A 163 -2.42 61.73 0.76
N SER A 164 -3.28 61.55 -0.22
CA SER A 164 -3.75 62.65 -1.06
C SER A 164 -4.74 63.54 -0.33
N MET A 165 -5.68 62.94 0.40
CA MET A 165 -6.62 63.66 1.27
C MET A 165 -5.91 64.46 2.37
N GLU A 166 -4.91 63.88 3.03
CA GLU A 166 -4.09 64.57 4.04
C GLU A 166 -3.44 65.84 3.44
N ARG A 167 -2.91 65.76 2.21
CA ARG A 167 -2.35 66.94 1.53
C ARG A 167 -3.42 68.00 1.24
N TYR A 168 -4.64 67.60 0.89
CA TYR A 168 -5.74 68.55 0.67
C TYR A 168 -6.19 69.20 1.97
N GLU A 169 -6.27 68.43 3.06
CA GLU A 169 -6.63 68.93 4.38
C GLU A 169 -5.62 69.97 4.87
N ILE A 170 -4.31 69.68 4.77
CA ILE A 170 -3.24 70.63 5.13
C ILE A 170 -3.41 71.93 4.35
N LYS A 171 -3.57 71.86 3.02
CA LYS A 171 -3.76 73.05 2.17
C LYS A 171 -5.03 73.83 2.53
N SER A 172 -6.11 73.13 2.83
CA SER A 172 -7.38 73.75 3.25
C SER A 172 -7.22 74.46 4.59
N ASN A 173 -6.45 73.88 5.51
CA ASN A 173 -6.18 74.46 6.82
C ASN A 173 -5.24 75.69 6.73
N GLU A 174 -4.20 75.62 5.88
CA GLU A 174 -3.34 76.77 5.55
C GLU A 174 -4.18 77.93 5.00
N ARG A 175 -5.04 77.66 4.01
CA ARG A 175 -5.97 78.66 3.47
C ARG A 175 -6.93 79.21 4.52
N GLY A 176 -7.43 78.36 5.41
CA GLY A 176 -8.28 78.77 6.53
C GLY A 176 -7.55 79.75 7.45
N THR A 177 -6.29 79.49 7.75
CA THR A 177 -5.43 80.35 8.57
C THR A 177 -5.17 81.70 7.88
N GLU A 178 -4.87 81.70 6.58
CA GLU A 178 -4.69 82.94 5.79
C GLU A 178 -5.95 83.81 5.77
N ILE A 179 -7.12 83.18 5.58
CA ILE A 179 -8.41 83.88 5.61
C ILE A 179 -8.66 84.48 6.99
N GLN A 180 -8.40 83.74 8.07
CA GLN A 180 -8.54 84.26 9.43
C GLN A 180 -7.62 85.47 9.67
N LEU A 181 -6.35 85.40 9.28
CA LEU A 181 -5.43 86.53 9.37
C LEU A 181 -5.96 87.75 8.59
N LYS A 182 -6.51 87.52 7.39
CA LYS A 182 -7.06 88.61 6.58
C LYS A 182 -8.31 89.24 7.21
N ILE A 183 -9.18 88.43 7.81
CA ILE A 183 -10.34 88.90 8.56
C ILE A 183 -9.87 89.80 9.71
N THR A 184 -8.91 89.34 10.51
CA THR A 184 -8.36 90.14 11.63
C THR A 184 -7.74 91.45 11.14
N GLU A 185 -6.96 91.43 10.06
CA GLU A 185 -6.40 92.65 9.47
C GLU A 185 -7.49 93.64 9.01
N LEU A 186 -8.55 93.14 8.37
CA LEU A 186 -9.67 93.97 7.94
C LEU A 186 -10.47 94.51 9.12
N GLN A 187 -10.66 93.72 10.19
CA GLN A 187 -11.29 94.17 11.43
C GLN A 187 -10.51 95.34 12.04
N ASN A 188 -9.19 95.22 12.18
CA ASN A 188 -8.34 96.30 12.69
C ASN A 188 -8.47 97.58 11.83
N LYS A 189 -8.49 97.45 10.49
CA LYS A 189 -8.68 98.61 9.60
C LYS A 189 -10.04 99.27 9.76
N VAL A 190 -11.09 98.48 9.99
CA VAL A 190 -12.43 99.01 10.28
C VAL A 190 -12.43 99.77 11.60
N GLU A 191 -11.81 99.22 12.65
CA GLU A 191 -11.67 99.91 13.94
C GLU A 191 -10.90 101.24 13.82
N GLU A 192 -9.77 101.24 13.10
CA GLU A 192 -9.00 102.47 12.83
C GLU A 192 -9.82 103.51 12.05
N ALA A 193 -10.59 103.07 11.04
CA ALA A 193 -11.44 103.94 10.25
C ALA A 193 -12.59 104.52 11.09
N LEU A 194 -13.19 103.72 11.97
CA LEU A 194 -14.22 104.15 12.90
C LEU A 194 -13.68 105.17 13.90
N ALA A 195 -12.54 104.92 14.54
CA ALA A 195 -11.91 105.87 15.46
C ALA A 195 -11.56 107.20 14.77
N LYS A 196 -11.15 107.14 13.49
CA LYS A 196 -10.91 108.33 12.67
C LYS A 196 -12.20 109.08 12.34
N ALA A 197 -13.28 108.36 12.04
CA ALA A 197 -14.59 108.95 11.80
C ALA A 197 -15.12 109.64 13.06
N GLU A 198 -15.06 108.99 14.22
CA GLU A 198 -15.44 109.58 15.52
C GLU A 198 -14.66 110.87 15.80
N LYS A 199 -13.35 110.90 15.49
CA LYS A 199 -12.55 112.12 15.63
C LYS A 199 -13.03 113.24 14.69
N PHE A 200 -13.35 112.92 13.44
CA PHE A 200 -13.89 113.92 12.51
C PHE A 200 -15.28 114.40 12.90
N GLU A 201 -16.13 113.52 13.43
CA GLU A 201 -17.44 113.91 13.96
C GLU A 201 -17.30 114.84 15.17
N ALA A 202 -16.36 114.55 16.09
CA ALA A 202 -16.06 115.44 17.21
C ALA A 202 -15.54 116.81 16.74
N GLN A 203 -14.64 116.83 15.75
CA GLN A 203 -14.15 118.08 15.15
C GLN A 203 -15.26 118.86 14.43
N ALA A 204 -16.16 118.16 13.73
CA ALA A 204 -17.30 118.77 13.07
C ALA A 204 -18.24 119.42 14.10
N SER A 205 -18.56 118.73 15.19
CA SER A 205 -19.38 119.26 16.27
C SER A 205 -18.73 120.48 16.96
N GLU A 206 -17.41 120.47 17.16
CA GLU A 206 -16.68 121.64 17.69
C GLU A 206 -16.74 122.83 16.73
N LEU A 207 -16.55 122.59 15.43
CA LEU A 207 -16.66 123.64 14.40
C LEU A 207 -18.09 124.19 14.29
N GLU A 208 -19.11 123.34 14.38
CA GLU A 208 -20.52 123.75 14.44
C GLU A 208 -20.79 124.64 15.66
N GLY A 209 -20.30 124.26 16.85
CA GLY A 209 -20.43 125.09 18.04
C GLY A 209 -19.70 126.44 17.94
N ASN A 210 -18.51 126.46 17.34
CA ASN A 210 -17.78 127.70 17.05
C ASN A 210 -18.51 128.58 16.02
N LEU A 211 -19.13 127.96 15.01
CA LEU A 211 -19.94 128.66 14.02
C LEU A 211 -21.15 129.31 14.68
N GLU A 212 -21.90 128.57 15.51
CA GLU A 212 -23.05 129.11 16.26
C GLU A 212 -22.65 130.27 17.17
N ALA A 213 -21.51 130.16 17.87
CA ALA A 213 -20.98 131.24 18.70
C ALA A 213 -20.64 132.49 17.86
N CYS A 214 -19.97 132.30 16.73
CA CYS A 214 -19.60 133.38 15.82
C CYS A 214 -20.83 134.03 15.18
N GLU A 215 -21.86 133.25 14.82
CA GLU A 215 -23.15 133.74 14.32
C GLU A 215 -23.91 134.54 15.40
N SER A 216 -23.89 134.09 16.65
CA SER A 216 -24.46 134.82 17.79
C SER A 216 -23.74 136.15 18.03
N ASP A 217 -22.40 136.15 18.02
CA ASP A 217 -21.61 137.38 18.16
C ASP A 217 -21.87 138.34 16.99
N LEU A 218 -21.95 137.84 15.76
CA LEU A 218 -22.31 138.63 14.58
C LEU A 218 -23.70 139.24 14.71
N GLN A 219 -24.68 138.47 15.19
CA GLN A 219 -26.05 138.95 15.41
C GLN A 219 -26.08 140.06 16.47
N ARG A 220 -25.35 139.87 17.58
CA ARG A 220 -25.23 140.87 18.64
C ARG A 220 -24.58 142.16 18.13
N GLU A 221 -23.54 142.05 17.32
CA GLU A 221 -22.86 143.19 16.72
C GLU A 221 -23.74 143.91 15.69
N LYS A 222 -24.54 143.17 14.90
CA LYS A 222 -25.57 143.75 14.01
C LYS A 222 -26.62 144.53 14.81
N GLU A 223 -27.15 143.97 15.90
CA GLU A 223 -28.10 144.66 16.76
C GLU A 223 -27.50 145.92 17.41
N ALA A 224 -26.23 145.86 17.81
CA ALA A 224 -25.50 147.02 18.33
C ALA A 224 -25.29 148.08 17.24
N TYR A 225 -24.93 147.67 16.03
CA TYR A 225 -24.82 148.55 14.87
C TYR A 225 -26.16 149.19 14.50
N ASP A 226 -27.25 148.43 14.43
CA ASP A 226 -28.58 148.94 14.11
C ASP A 226 -29.08 149.94 15.16
N LYS A 227 -28.83 149.68 16.45
CA LYS A 227 -29.09 150.66 17.53
C LYS A 227 -28.28 151.93 17.32
N THR A 228 -26.98 151.80 17.06
CA THR A 228 -26.07 152.94 16.83
C THR A 228 -26.50 153.74 15.61
N LYS A 229 -26.86 153.06 14.52
CA LYS A 229 -27.38 153.66 13.29
C LYS A 229 -28.71 154.36 13.53
N SER A 230 -29.64 153.74 14.24
CA SER A 230 -30.92 154.38 14.60
C SER A 230 -30.70 155.64 15.45
N THR A 231 -29.80 155.60 16.44
CA THR A 231 -29.43 156.80 17.21
C THR A 231 -28.78 157.86 16.33
N TYR A 232 -27.96 157.47 15.37
CA TYR A 232 -27.35 158.38 14.40
C TYR A 232 -28.40 159.01 13.48
N ASP A 233 -29.34 158.22 12.94
CA ASP A 233 -30.42 158.70 12.08
C ASP A 233 -31.35 159.66 12.84
N ILE A 234 -31.65 159.39 14.13
CA ILE A 234 -32.38 160.31 15.01
C ILE A 234 -31.60 161.63 15.16
N LEU A 235 -30.31 161.56 15.49
CA LEU A 235 -29.42 162.74 15.59
C LEU A 235 -29.36 163.53 14.28
N LEU A 236 -29.34 162.85 13.14
CA LEU A 236 -29.28 163.49 11.83
C LEU A 236 -30.60 164.19 11.48
N ALA A 237 -31.74 163.58 11.82
CA ALA A 237 -33.05 164.21 11.69
C ALA A 237 -33.22 165.42 12.62
N GLU A 238 -32.67 165.37 13.84
CA GLU A 238 -32.61 166.51 14.76
C GLU A 238 -31.76 167.66 14.18
N ILE A 239 -30.66 167.36 13.48
CA ILE A 239 -29.83 168.37 12.81
C ILE A 239 -30.53 168.96 11.57
N GLN A 240 -31.32 168.18 10.83
CA GLN A 240 -32.04 168.64 9.62
C GLN A 240 -33.31 169.47 9.92
N THR A 241 -33.74 169.52 11.18
CA THR A 241 -34.90 170.32 11.62
C THR A 241 -34.52 171.68 12.23
N PHE A 242 -33.22 172.00 12.25
CA PHE A 242 -32.66 173.33 12.48
C PHE A 242 -32.33 174.05 11.17
#